data_AF-A0A0S8D3U2-F1
#
_entry.id   AF-A0A0S8D3U2-F1
#
_cell.length_a   1.000
_cell.length_b   1.000
_cell.length_c   1.000
_cell.angle_alpha   90.00
_cell.angle_beta   90.00
_cell.angle_gamma   90.00
#
_symmetry.space_group_name_H-M   'P 1'
#
loop_
_entity.id
_entity.type
_entity.pdbx_description
1 polymer ?
#
loop_
_entity_poly.entity_id
_entity_poly.type
_entity_poly.pdbx_seq_one_letter_code
_entity_poly.pdbx_strand_id
1 'polypeptide(L)' 'MSLLATAPASWSQDGTVTVKRTGTGICHDVSSRHYERVKSFKPYPSMQACLDDGGRKPKK' A
#
# COMPACT_ATOMS: atom_id res chain seq x y z
N MET A 1 5.65 -38.62 -19.20
CA MET A 1 4.32 -37.99 -19.25
C MET A 1 4.39 -36.70 -18.46
N SER A 2 3.60 -35.73 -18.90
CA SER A 2 3.68 -34.28 -18.72
C SER A 2 4.06 -33.73 -17.36
N LEU A 3 4.92 -32.71 -17.45
CA LEU A 3 5.12 -31.61 -16.52
C LEU A 3 3.82 -30.80 -16.34
N LEU A 4 3.80 -30.00 -15.27
CA LEU A 4 3.03 -28.75 -15.04
C LEU A 4 1.85 -28.86 -14.06
N ALA A 5 2.05 -28.27 -12.88
CA ALA A 5 1.06 -27.39 -12.26
C ALA A 5 1.76 -26.36 -11.35
N THR A 6 1.70 -25.09 -11.79
CA THR A 6 1.27 -23.91 -11.00
C THR A 6 1.87 -23.70 -9.61
N ALA A 7 2.48 -22.59 -9.23
CA ALA A 7 2.92 -21.32 -9.81
C ALA A 7 3.82 -20.70 -8.71
N PRO A 8 4.82 -19.87 -9.01
CA PRO A 8 5.52 -19.15 -7.95
C PRO A 8 4.49 -18.21 -7.30
N ALA A 9 4.24 -18.40 -6.00
CA ALA A 9 3.65 -17.38 -5.17
C ALA A 9 4.60 -16.17 -5.23
N SER A 10 4.33 -15.26 -6.18
CA SER A 10 4.97 -13.97 -6.27
C SER A 10 4.56 -13.20 -5.03
N TRP A 11 5.35 -13.35 -3.97
CA TRP A 11 5.41 -12.34 -2.92
C TRP A 11 6.43 -11.31 -3.35
N SER A 12 6.11 -10.57 -4.42
CA SER A 12 6.66 -9.24 -4.61
C SER A 12 5.98 -8.32 -3.61
N GLN A 13 6.32 -8.48 -2.33
CA GLN A 13 6.10 -7.45 -1.35
C GLN A 13 7.41 -6.69 -1.23
N ASP A 14 7.59 -5.76 -2.18
CA ASP A 14 8.58 -4.71 -2.08
C ASP A 14 8.34 -4.00 -0.75
N GLY A 15 9.22 -4.26 0.21
CA GLY A 15 9.15 -3.77 1.60
C GLY A 15 9.37 -2.25 1.72
N THR A 16 9.34 -1.52 0.61
CA THR A 16 9.38 -0.06 0.60
C THR A 16 7.98 0.43 0.91
N VAL A 17 7.74 0.74 2.18
CA VAL A 17 6.53 1.46 2.61
C VAL A 17 6.41 2.74 1.78
N THR A 18 5.52 2.71 0.80
CA THR A 18 5.32 3.82 -0.14
C THR A 18 4.05 4.60 0.20
N VAL A 19 3.18 4.04 1.03
CA VAL A 19 1.87 4.63 1.31
C VAL A 19 1.65 4.74 2.80
N LYS A 20 1.14 5.89 3.23
CA LYS A 20 0.76 6.20 4.60
C LYS A 20 -0.73 6.44 4.67
N ARG A 21 -1.42 5.72 5.55
CA ARG A 21 -2.82 6.00 5.85
C ARG A 21 -2.94 6.87 7.09
N THR A 22 -3.63 7.99 6.98
CA THR A 22 -3.95 8.85 8.14
C THR A 22 -5.04 8.20 9.01
N GLY A 23 -5.21 8.70 10.24
CA GLY A 23 -6.27 8.24 11.15
C GLY A 23 -7.70 8.42 10.59
N THR A 24 -7.90 9.30 9.61
CA THR A 24 -9.17 9.49 8.90
C THR A 24 -9.41 8.46 7.78
N GLY A 25 -8.49 7.50 7.61
CA GLY A 25 -8.60 6.46 6.59
C GLY A 25 -8.20 6.91 5.18
N ILE A 26 -7.46 8.01 5.01
CA ILE A 26 -6.99 8.48 3.69
C ILE A 26 -5.60 7.93 3.39
N CYS A 27 -5.43 7.30 2.23
CA CYS A 27 -4.16 6.79 1.72
C CYS A 27 -3.37 7.89 0.99
N HIS A 28 -2.21 8.26 1.51
CA HIS A 28 -1.26 9.17 0.90
C HIS A 28 -0.03 8.41 0.43
N ASP A 29 0.41 8.57 -0.81
CA ASP A 29 1.68 8.01 -1.26
C ASP A 29 2.87 8.96 -0.96
N VAL A 30 4.09 8.48 -1.14
CA VAL A 30 5.36 9.24 -1.00
C VAL A 30 5.39 10.53 -1.81
N SER A 31 4.69 10.59 -2.96
CA SER A 31 4.63 11.78 -3.80
C SER A 31 3.80 12.92 -3.17
N SER A 32 3.00 12.63 -2.14
CA SER A 32 2.17 13.63 -1.48
C SER A 32 3.00 14.52 -0.55
N ARG A 33 2.86 15.84 -0.66
CA ARG A 33 3.44 16.84 0.27
C ARG A 33 3.05 16.61 1.75
N HIS A 34 2.00 15.84 2.00
CA HIS A 34 1.54 15.53 3.36
C HIS A 34 2.22 14.27 3.95
N TYR A 35 3.01 13.54 3.16
CA TYR A 35 3.67 12.30 3.59
C TYR A 35 4.60 12.49 4.79
N GLU A 36 5.35 13.59 4.83
CA GLU A 36 6.28 13.90 5.93
C GLU A 36 5.61 14.64 7.09
N ARG A 37 4.49 15.32 6.83
CA ARG A 37 3.76 16.11 7.84
C ARG A 37 2.93 15.25 8.77
N VAL A 38 2.41 14.14 8.27
CA VAL A 38 1.60 13.22 9.06
C VAL A 38 2.54 12.39 9.93
N LYS A 39 2.48 12.63 11.25
CA LYS A 39 3.23 11.86 12.26
C LYS A 39 2.48 10.60 12.70
N SER A 40 1.15 10.64 12.67
CA SER A 40 0.28 9.53 13.05
C SER A 40 -0.33 8.90 11.80
N PHE A 41 0.33 7.85 11.30
CA PHE A 41 -0.11 7.11 10.12
C PHE A 41 0.15 5.62 10.27
N LYS A 42 -0.59 4.82 9.50
CA LYS A 42 -0.30 3.40 9.30
C LYS A 42 0.48 3.23 7.98
N PRO A 43 1.71 2.70 8.00
CA PRO A 43 2.48 2.43 6.79
C PRO A 43 1.93 1.24 6.01
N TYR A 44 1.93 1.32 4.68
CA TYR A 44 1.54 0.27 3.74
C TYR A 44 2.58 0.11 2.64
N PRO A 45 2.78 -1.12 2.14
CA PRO A 45 3.70 -1.39 1.03
C PRO A 45 3.22 -0.77 -0.29
N SER A 46 1.90 -0.68 -0.50
CA SER A 46 1.33 -0.17 -1.74
C SER A 46 -0.02 0.52 -1.53
N MET A 47 -0.45 1.28 -2.55
CA MET A 47 -1.79 1.90 -2.54
C MET A 47 -2.89 0.83 -2.48
N GLN A 48 -2.67 -0.31 -3.14
CA GLN A 48 -3.60 -1.44 -3.13
C GLN A 48 -3.80 -1.97 -1.71
N ALA A 49 -2.70 -2.27 -1.01
CA ALA A 49 -2.75 -2.75 0.37
C ALA A 49 -3.43 -1.76 1.33
N CYS A 50 -3.26 -0.44 1.11
CA CYS A 50 -3.95 0.57 1.88
C CYS A 50 -5.47 0.58 1.63
N LEU A 51 -5.89 0.38 0.38
CA LEU A 51 -7.30 0.28 0.01
C LEU A 51 -7.93 -1.02 0.53
N ASP A 52 -7.22 -2.15 0.45
CA ASP A 52 -7.68 -3.45 0.95
C ASP A 52 -7.90 -3.43 2.47
N ASP A 53 -7.07 -2.69 3.23
CA ASP A 53 -7.25 -2.48 4.68
C ASP A 53 -8.40 -1.49 5.02
N GLY A 54 -9.15 -1.01 4.01
CA GLY A 54 -10.29 -0.09 4.18
C GLY A 54 -9.95 1.40 4.04
N GLY A 55 -8.75 1.72 3.53
CA GLY A 55 -8.37 3.10 3.21
C GLY A 55 -9.06 3.64 1.96
N ARG A 56 -8.98 4.95 1.76
CA ARG A 56 -9.61 5.67 0.64
C ARG A 56 -8.63 6.64 0.01
N LYS A 57 -8.69 6.81 -1.32
CA LYS A 57 -7.90 7.85 -2.00
C LYS A 57 -8.41 9.24 -1.59
N PRO A 58 -7.52 10.24 -1.46
CA PRO A 58 -7.94 11.62 -1.29
C PRO A 58 -8.78 12.02 -2.51
N LYS A 59 -9.97 12.56 -2.27
CA LYS A 59 -10.73 13.24 -3.31
C LYS A 59 -9.99 14.55 -3.59
N LYS A 60 -9.66 14.81 -4.86
CA LYS A 60 -9.17 16.13 -5.28
C LYS A 60 -10.14 17.22 -4.84
#